data_AF-A0A318NTE7-F1
#
_entry.id   AF-A0A318NTE7-F1
#
_cell.length_a   1.000
_cell.length_b   1.000
_cell.length_c   1.000
_cell.angle_alpha   90.00
_cell.angle_beta   90.00
_cell.angle_gamma   90.00
#
_symmetry.space_group_name_H-M   'P 1'
#
loop_
_entity.id
_entity.type
_entity.pdbx_description
1 polymer ?
#
loop_
_entity_poly.entity_id
_entity_poly.type
_entity_poly.pdbx_seq_one_letter_code
_entity_poly.pdbx_strand_id
1 'polypeptide(L)'
;MKSSDQNDHFIKFPYRKEIRENGDVNNGGIDLIKDPARISEIHELEGAPWLYNFIEKTNSKHGHFMTFGCVYGRNSNNNNGMLYGYVDFSFRPEAPIALRKDVSSLESMFYQYLLETMISLGEENPSQAIEYAQSCFVWEHTPLEIYEQTYSKLTVVFRAPNDDVADWSLGHLEHFLNVAYPSLPHVRI
;
A
#
# COMPACT_ATOMS: atom_id res chain seq x y z
N MET A 1 -17.22 16.60 -6.99
CA MET A 1 -16.97 16.09 -8.34
C MET A 1 -15.71 16.80 -8.84
N LYS A 2 -14.54 16.19 -8.68
CA LYS A 2 -13.25 16.75 -9.14
C LYS A 2 -13.10 16.39 -10.63
N SER A 3 -12.70 17.36 -11.44
CA SER A 3 -12.64 17.28 -12.91
C SER A 3 -11.66 16.20 -13.39
N SER A 4 -12.04 15.49 -14.44
CA SER A 4 -11.32 14.39 -15.10
C SER A 4 -9.89 14.70 -15.52
N ASP A 5 -9.54 15.96 -15.74
CA ASP A 5 -8.29 16.33 -16.42
C ASP A 5 -7.06 16.33 -15.49
N GLN A 6 -7.22 16.22 -14.17
CA GLN A 6 -6.08 16.14 -13.24
C GLN A 6 -5.61 14.70 -12.95
N ASN A 7 -6.32 13.68 -13.40
CA ASN A 7 -5.97 12.28 -13.15
C ASN A 7 -4.98 11.69 -14.17
N ASP A 8 -4.75 12.34 -15.32
CA ASP A 8 -3.89 11.80 -16.38
C ASP A 8 -2.40 11.72 -15.98
N HIS A 9 -1.98 12.51 -14.99
CA HIS A 9 -0.58 12.55 -14.53
C HIS A 9 -0.14 11.31 -13.74
N PHE A 10 -1.08 10.47 -13.29
CA PHE A 10 -0.79 9.30 -12.46
C PHE A 10 -1.15 7.96 -13.11
N ILE A 11 -1.31 7.96 -14.44
CA ILE A 11 -1.61 6.76 -15.22
C ILE A 11 -0.35 6.06 -15.69
N LYS A 12 0.78 6.75 -15.87
CA LYS A 12 2.04 6.14 -16.37
C LYS A 12 3.16 6.25 -15.36
N PHE A 13 3.68 5.11 -14.91
CA PHE A 13 4.78 5.02 -13.96
C PHE A 13 6.14 4.84 -14.67
N PRO A 14 7.23 5.51 -14.22
CA PRO A 14 7.33 6.44 -13.08
C PRO A 14 6.65 7.80 -13.34
N TYR A 15 5.98 8.34 -12.32
CA TYR A 15 5.34 9.66 -12.42
C TYR A 15 6.39 10.76 -12.56
N ARG A 16 6.06 11.79 -13.34
CA ARG A 16 7.00 12.88 -13.62
C ARG A 16 7.29 13.69 -12.36
N LYS A 17 8.55 14.04 -12.18
CA LYS A 17 8.97 15.05 -11.22
C LYS A 17 8.33 16.39 -11.57
N GLU A 18 7.82 17.09 -10.57
CA GLU A 18 7.17 18.39 -10.71
C GLU A 18 7.80 19.38 -9.74
N ILE A 19 8.08 20.59 -10.22
CA ILE A 19 8.47 21.73 -9.38
C ILE A 19 7.23 22.60 -9.29
N ARG A 20 6.66 22.71 -8.10
CA ARG A 20 5.44 23.49 -7.83
C ARG A 20 5.78 24.99 -7.84
N GLU A 21 4.75 25.82 -8.04
CA GLU A 21 4.91 27.29 -8.11
C GLU A 21 5.54 27.90 -6.86
N ASN A 22 5.37 27.27 -5.70
CA ASN A 22 5.96 27.69 -4.42
C ASN A 22 7.43 27.24 -4.23
N GLY A 23 8.01 26.55 -5.21
CA GLY A 23 9.38 26.02 -5.15
C GLY A 23 9.49 24.60 -4.56
N ASP A 24 8.39 24.03 -4.06
CA ASP A 24 8.39 22.65 -3.57
C ASP A 24 8.61 21.67 -4.71
N VAL A 25 9.38 20.62 -4.44
CA VAL A 25 9.70 19.59 -5.41
C VAL A 25 8.90 18.34 -5.08
N ASN A 26 8.01 17.94 -5.98
CA ASN A 26 7.43 16.60 -5.99
C ASN A 26 8.36 15.70 -6.81
N ASN A 27 9.00 14.72 -6.15
CA ASN A 27 9.96 13.82 -6.79
C ASN A 27 9.32 12.89 -7.84
N GLY A 28 8.00 12.87 -7.94
CA GLY A 28 7.27 11.97 -8.82
C GLY A 28 7.28 10.54 -8.28
N GLY A 29 7.05 9.57 -9.16
CA GLY A 29 7.04 8.16 -8.79
C GLY A 29 8.48 7.63 -8.83
N ILE A 30 9.02 7.22 -7.68
CA ILE A 30 10.35 6.63 -7.61
C ILE A 30 10.23 5.13 -7.83
N ASP A 31 10.91 4.62 -8.87
CA ASP A 31 10.99 3.19 -9.17
C ASP A 31 11.96 2.48 -8.20
N LEU A 32 11.43 2.14 -7.02
CA LEU A 32 12.21 1.50 -5.95
C LEU A 32 12.66 0.07 -6.30
N ILE A 33 12.15 -0.53 -7.38
CA ILE A 33 12.63 -1.83 -7.87
C ILE A 33 13.96 -1.66 -8.59
N LYS A 34 14.12 -0.58 -9.36
CA LYS A 34 15.38 -0.25 -10.04
C LYS A 34 16.37 0.42 -9.12
N ASP A 35 15.89 1.37 -8.30
CA ASP A 35 16.74 2.24 -7.48
C ASP A 35 16.29 2.25 -6.00
N PRO A 36 16.38 1.12 -5.27
CA PRO A 36 15.86 1.00 -3.91
C PRO A 36 16.49 2.00 -2.91
N ALA A 37 17.74 2.40 -3.13
CA ALA A 37 18.41 3.39 -2.30
C ALA A 37 17.73 4.77 -2.30
N ARG A 38 16.89 5.06 -3.30
CA ARG A 38 16.15 6.32 -3.42
C ARG A 38 14.93 6.41 -2.50
N ILE A 39 14.64 5.37 -1.71
CA ILE A 39 13.60 5.43 -0.67
C ILE A 39 13.83 6.60 0.31
N SER A 40 15.09 6.97 0.56
CA SER A 40 15.43 8.12 1.41
C SER A 40 15.04 9.48 0.83
N GLU A 41 14.66 9.55 -0.46
CA GLU A 41 14.16 10.77 -1.11
C GLU A 41 12.65 10.99 -0.89
N ILE A 42 11.95 10.04 -0.26
CA ILE A 42 10.50 10.10 -0.01
C ILE A 42 10.26 10.76 1.35
N HIS A 43 10.03 12.07 1.33
CA HIS A 43 9.79 12.86 2.54
C HIS A 43 8.52 12.44 3.30
N GLU A 44 7.55 11.86 2.61
CA GLU A 44 6.32 11.32 3.19
C GLU A 44 6.56 10.17 4.17
N LEU A 45 7.77 9.63 4.26
CA LEU A 45 8.14 8.57 5.22
C LEU A 45 8.73 9.12 6.52
N GLU A 46 9.08 10.40 6.56
CA GLU A 46 9.76 11.00 7.70
C GLU A 46 8.89 10.95 8.96
N GLY A 47 9.35 10.26 10.00
CA GLY A 47 8.61 10.12 11.26
C GLY A 47 7.54 9.02 11.28
N ALA A 48 7.40 8.23 10.21
CA ALA A 48 6.49 7.08 10.13
C ALA A 48 7.27 5.76 9.86
N PRO A 49 7.91 5.16 10.88
CA PRO A 49 8.67 3.92 10.71
C PRO A 49 7.81 2.76 10.18
N TRP A 50 6.54 2.71 10.56
CA TRP A 50 5.57 1.72 10.05
C TRP A 50 5.34 1.86 8.54
N LEU A 51 5.26 3.08 8.02
CA LEU A 51 5.10 3.33 6.58
C LEU A 51 6.39 3.03 5.82
N TYR A 52 7.52 3.46 6.38
CA TYR A 52 8.84 3.16 5.81
C TYR A 52 9.02 1.64 5.66
N ASN A 53 8.74 0.86 6.71
CA ASN A 53 8.84 -0.59 6.70
C ASN A 53 7.92 -1.22 5.65
N PHE A 54 6.68 -0.73 5.54
CA PHE A 54 5.74 -1.18 4.51
C PHE A 54 6.33 -0.97 3.11
N ILE A 55 6.80 0.24 2.80
CA ILE A 55 7.36 0.58 1.49
C ILE A 55 8.62 -0.23 1.21
N GLU A 56 9.56 -0.29 2.14
CA GLU A 56 10.83 -1.01 1.96
C GLU A 56 10.61 -2.50 1.66
N LYS A 57 9.80 -3.18 2.48
CA LYS A 57 9.58 -4.63 2.33
C LYS A 57 8.75 -4.98 1.10
N THR A 58 7.73 -4.18 0.79
CA THR A 58 6.92 -4.37 -0.42
C THR A 58 7.77 -4.23 -1.68
N ASN A 59 8.73 -3.30 -1.69
CA ASN A 59 9.68 -3.14 -2.81
C ASN A 59 10.93 -4.03 -2.70
N SER A 60 10.97 -5.00 -1.78
CA SER A 60 12.15 -5.85 -1.58
C SER A 60 12.57 -6.59 -2.87
N LYS A 61 13.85 -6.85 -3.07
CA LYS A 61 14.36 -7.48 -4.30
C LYS A 61 13.64 -8.77 -4.71
N HIS A 62 13.15 -9.55 -3.74
CA HIS A 62 12.47 -10.82 -3.97
C HIS A 62 10.94 -10.75 -3.83
N GLY A 63 10.39 -9.56 -3.56
CA GLY A 63 8.95 -9.33 -3.46
C GLY A 63 8.24 -9.39 -4.81
N HIS A 64 6.91 -9.50 -4.76
CA HIS A 64 6.05 -9.57 -5.95
C HIS A 64 5.33 -8.27 -6.26
N PHE A 65 5.42 -7.29 -5.36
CA PHE A 65 4.73 -6.01 -5.44
C PHE A 65 5.72 -4.86 -5.62
N MET A 66 5.24 -3.74 -6.14
CA MET A 66 5.97 -2.47 -6.16
C MET A 66 5.03 -1.35 -5.78
N THR A 67 5.56 -0.31 -5.14
CA THR A 67 4.77 0.84 -4.70
C THR A 67 4.95 2.03 -5.63
N PHE A 68 3.93 2.89 -5.73
CA PHE A 68 3.94 4.04 -6.64
C PHE A 68 3.78 5.38 -5.94
N GLY A 69 3.25 5.37 -4.72
CA GLY A 69 3.01 6.57 -3.94
C GLY A 69 2.53 6.21 -2.54
N CYS A 70 2.78 7.10 -1.61
CA CYS A 70 2.24 7.03 -0.28
C CYS A 70 2.15 8.43 0.32
N VAL A 71 1.28 8.60 1.29
CA VAL A 71 1.26 9.77 2.14
C VAL A 71 0.63 9.39 3.45
N TYR A 72 1.01 10.09 4.52
CA TYR A 72 0.24 10.08 5.74
C TYR A 72 0.15 11.50 6.31
N GLY A 73 -0.82 11.70 7.18
CA GLY A 73 -1.02 12.92 7.92
C GLY A 73 -1.77 12.66 9.21
N ARG A 74 -1.83 13.68 10.06
CA ARG A 74 -2.56 13.65 11.32
C ARG A 74 -3.57 14.79 11.32
N ASN A 75 -4.83 14.49 11.64
CA ASN A 75 -5.86 15.52 11.71
C ASN A 75 -5.61 16.42 12.94
N SER A 76 -5.20 17.67 12.73
CA SER A 76 -4.76 18.61 13.77
C SER A 76 -5.89 19.20 14.62
N ASN A 77 -7.15 18.85 14.37
CA ASN A 77 -8.29 19.45 15.08
C ASN A 77 -8.39 18.99 16.56
N ASN A 78 -7.59 18.02 17.00
CA ASN A 78 -7.62 17.47 18.35
C ASN A 78 -6.20 17.01 18.77
N ASN A 79 -5.83 17.14 20.05
CA ASN A 79 -4.49 16.76 20.58
C ASN A 79 -4.13 15.25 20.41
N ASN A 80 -5.10 14.41 20.03
CA ASN A 80 -4.92 12.99 19.64
C ASN A 80 -5.48 12.76 18.23
N GLY A 81 -5.05 13.56 17.26
CA GLY A 81 -5.55 13.49 15.89
C GLY A 81 -5.44 12.09 15.27
N MET A 82 -6.52 11.64 14.63
CA MET A 82 -6.54 10.41 13.83
C MET A 82 -5.49 10.52 12.71
N LEU A 83 -4.65 9.51 12.58
CA LEU A 83 -3.78 9.31 11.43
C LEU A 83 -4.63 8.91 10.22
N TYR A 84 -4.27 9.42 9.06
CA TYR A 84 -4.87 9.02 7.80
C TYR A 84 -3.81 9.04 6.71
N GLY A 85 -3.97 8.20 5.70
CA GLY A 85 -3.02 8.15 4.60
C GLY A 85 -3.45 7.18 3.53
N TYR A 86 -2.56 6.96 2.56
CA TYR A 86 -2.72 5.90 1.60
C TYR A 86 -1.39 5.29 1.20
N VAL A 87 -1.45 4.08 0.66
CA VAL A 87 -0.37 3.43 -0.08
C VAL A 87 -0.89 2.95 -1.43
N ASP A 88 -0.13 3.24 -2.48
CA ASP A 88 -0.39 2.79 -3.84
C ASP A 88 0.60 1.69 -4.20
N PHE A 89 0.10 0.54 -4.65
CA PHE A 89 0.94 -0.58 -5.09
C PHE A 89 0.26 -1.43 -6.16
N SER A 90 1.05 -2.26 -6.84
CA SER A 90 0.56 -3.29 -7.76
C SER A 90 1.57 -4.43 -7.82
N PHE A 91 1.20 -5.53 -8.45
CA PHE A 91 2.15 -6.56 -8.81
C PHE A 91 3.20 -6.01 -9.77
N ARG A 92 4.43 -6.49 -9.62
CA ARG A 92 5.50 -6.18 -10.58
C ARG A 92 5.21 -6.81 -11.94
N PRO A 93 5.73 -6.21 -13.02
CA PRO A 93 5.63 -6.80 -14.36
C PRO A 93 6.14 -8.26 -14.44
N GLU A 94 7.22 -8.56 -13.72
CA GLU A 94 7.86 -9.88 -13.66
C GLU A 94 7.20 -10.86 -12.68
N ALA A 95 6.20 -10.42 -11.90
CA ALA A 95 5.51 -11.31 -10.98
C ALA A 95 4.80 -12.44 -11.76
N PRO A 96 4.91 -13.70 -11.28
CA PRO A 96 4.24 -14.85 -11.88
C PRO A 96 2.78 -14.56 -12.23
N ILE A 97 2.33 -15.02 -13.39
CA ILE A 97 0.95 -14.79 -13.86
C ILE A 97 -0.06 -15.34 -12.85
N ALA A 98 0.25 -16.46 -12.19
CA ALA A 98 -0.58 -17.05 -11.15
C ALA A 98 -0.90 -16.07 -10.01
N LEU A 99 0.11 -15.30 -9.55
CA LEU A 99 -0.06 -14.24 -8.54
C LEU A 99 -0.95 -13.10 -9.05
N ARG A 100 -0.86 -12.75 -10.32
CA ARG A 100 -1.55 -11.57 -10.86
C ARG A 100 -3.02 -11.80 -11.17
N LYS A 101 -3.46 -13.05 -11.28
CA LYS A 101 -4.84 -13.41 -11.68
C LYS A 101 -5.89 -12.98 -10.67
N ASP A 102 -5.56 -13.04 -9.39
CA ASP A 102 -6.52 -12.82 -8.30
C ASP A 102 -6.43 -11.41 -7.69
N VAL A 103 -5.91 -10.45 -8.44
CA VAL A 103 -5.73 -9.07 -7.96
C VAL A 103 -7.03 -8.45 -7.43
N SER A 104 -8.18 -8.75 -8.06
CA SER A 104 -9.50 -8.27 -7.64
C SER A 104 -9.99 -8.89 -6.33
N SER A 105 -9.36 -9.96 -5.86
CA SER A 105 -9.71 -10.70 -4.65
C SER A 105 -8.73 -10.45 -3.50
N LEU A 106 -7.71 -9.60 -3.69
CA LEU A 106 -6.70 -9.35 -2.67
C LEU A 106 -7.29 -8.82 -1.36
N GLU A 107 -8.27 -7.92 -1.42
CA GLU A 107 -8.93 -7.37 -0.23
C GLU A 107 -9.63 -8.47 0.58
N SER A 108 -10.43 -9.32 -0.06
CA SER A 108 -11.14 -10.40 0.64
C SER A 108 -10.18 -11.46 1.18
N MET A 109 -9.12 -11.77 0.44
CA MET A 109 -8.05 -12.66 0.89
C MET A 109 -7.27 -12.09 2.07
N PHE A 110 -7.05 -10.77 2.12
CA PHE A 110 -6.41 -10.10 3.25
C PHE A 110 -7.24 -10.26 4.52
N TYR A 111 -8.55 -10.01 4.47
CA TYR A 111 -9.41 -10.17 5.65
C TYR A 111 -9.54 -11.64 6.08
N GLN A 112 -9.52 -12.58 5.14
CA GLN A 112 -9.47 -14.01 5.48
C GLN A 112 -8.17 -14.39 6.20
N TYR A 113 -7.02 -13.93 5.67
CA TYR A 113 -5.72 -14.10 6.33
C TYR A 113 -5.72 -13.52 7.75
N LEU A 114 -6.26 -12.31 7.91
CA LEU A 114 -6.30 -11.65 9.21
C LEU A 114 -7.15 -12.45 10.20
N LEU A 115 -8.30 -12.98 9.76
CA LEU A 115 -9.18 -13.80 10.59
C LEU A 115 -8.46 -15.06 11.09
N GLU A 116 -7.81 -15.79 10.17
CA GLU A 116 -7.05 -16.99 10.50
C GLU A 116 -5.90 -16.69 11.47
N THR A 117 -5.22 -15.56 11.26
CA THR A 117 -4.14 -15.10 12.14
C THR A 117 -4.66 -14.81 13.54
N MET A 118 -5.75 -14.05 13.68
CA MET A 118 -6.34 -13.73 14.99
C MET A 118 -6.80 -15.00 15.74
N ILE A 119 -7.41 -15.96 15.02
CA ILE A 119 -7.78 -17.26 15.60
C ILE A 119 -6.53 -18.01 16.11
N SER A 120 -5.46 -18.03 15.32
CA SER A 120 -4.22 -18.73 15.69
C SER A 120 -3.52 -18.13 16.91
N LEU A 121 -3.67 -16.82 17.12
CA LEU A 121 -3.13 -16.09 18.28
C LEU A 121 -4.00 -16.26 19.53
N GLY A 122 -5.17 -16.89 19.41
CA GLY A 122 -6.10 -17.12 20.51
C GLY A 122 -6.89 -15.88 20.91
N GLU A 123 -7.10 -14.94 19.98
CA GLU A 123 -7.97 -13.78 20.23
C GLU A 123 -9.39 -14.23 20.59
N GLU A 124 -9.96 -13.65 21.64
CA GLU A 124 -11.29 -14.04 22.12
C GLU A 124 -12.41 -13.68 21.12
N ASN A 125 -12.24 -12.57 20.39
CA ASN A 125 -13.23 -12.05 19.43
C ASN A 125 -12.56 -11.73 18.09
N PRO A 126 -12.11 -12.73 17.32
CA PRO A 126 -11.34 -12.51 16.10
C PRO A 126 -12.15 -11.76 15.04
N SER A 127 -13.47 -11.93 14.98
CA SER A 127 -14.35 -11.18 14.09
C SER A 127 -14.34 -9.67 14.35
N GLN A 128 -14.19 -9.24 15.60
CA GLN A 128 -14.14 -7.81 15.94
C GLN A 128 -12.87 -7.14 15.40
N ALA A 129 -11.74 -7.87 15.36
CA ALA A 129 -10.51 -7.39 14.74
C ALA A 129 -10.69 -7.18 13.22
N ILE A 130 -11.51 -8.03 12.56
CA ILE A 130 -11.82 -7.88 11.13
C ILE A 130 -12.72 -6.68 10.88
N GLU A 131 -13.80 -6.54 11.65
CA GLU A 131 -14.68 -5.37 11.58
C GLU A 131 -13.89 -4.07 11.79
N TYR A 132 -12.95 -4.09 12.73
CA TYR A 132 -12.06 -2.97 12.96
C TYR A 132 -11.16 -2.68 11.75
N ALA A 133 -10.49 -3.69 11.20
CA ALA A 133 -9.64 -3.54 10.01
C ALA A 133 -10.44 -3.02 8.79
N GLN A 134 -11.66 -3.51 8.58
CA GLN A 134 -12.58 -3.04 7.55
C GLN A 134 -13.00 -1.57 7.75
N SER A 135 -13.05 -1.10 9.00
CA SER A 135 -13.30 0.32 9.29
C SER A 135 -12.06 1.20 9.08
N CYS A 136 -10.87 0.60 9.15
CA CYS A 136 -9.59 1.30 9.00
C CYS A 136 -9.17 1.42 7.53
N PHE A 137 -9.50 0.44 6.69
CA PHE A 137 -9.07 0.39 5.29
C PHE A 137 -10.19 0.65 4.30
N VAL A 138 -9.84 1.36 3.22
CA VAL A 138 -10.64 1.46 2.01
C VAL A 138 -9.75 1.11 0.83
N TRP A 139 -10.19 0.15 0.02
CA TRP A 139 -9.46 -0.34 -1.15
C TRP A 139 -10.06 0.24 -2.42
N GLU A 140 -9.21 0.74 -3.31
CA GLU A 140 -9.61 1.22 -4.62
C GLU A 140 -8.73 0.60 -5.70
N HIS A 141 -9.35 0.24 -6.82
CA HIS A 141 -8.66 -0.26 -7.99
C HIS A 141 -8.71 0.77 -9.10
N THR A 142 -7.55 1.14 -9.62
CA THR A 142 -7.43 2.04 -10.77
C THR A 142 -6.47 1.47 -11.81
N PRO A 143 -6.62 1.78 -13.10
CA PRO A 143 -5.65 1.37 -14.11
C PRO A 143 -4.33 2.13 -13.94
N LEU A 144 -3.22 1.45 -14.19
CA LEU A 144 -1.87 2.03 -14.20
C LEU A 144 -1.01 1.37 -15.28
N GLU A 145 -0.34 2.17 -16.10
CA GLU A 145 0.67 1.75 -17.05
C GLU A 145 2.05 1.67 -16.38
N ILE A 146 2.66 0.48 -16.40
CA ILE A 146 4.02 0.21 -15.96
C ILE A 146 4.77 -0.35 -17.16
N TYR A 147 5.82 0.33 -17.61
CA TYR A 147 6.62 -0.09 -18.77
C TYR A 147 5.78 -0.49 -20.00
N GLU A 148 4.83 0.37 -20.39
CA GLU A 148 3.94 0.20 -21.56
C GLU A 148 2.90 -0.94 -21.44
N GLN A 149 2.74 -1.53 -20.26
CA GLN A 149 1.70 -2.52 -19.96
C GLN A 149 0.74 -1.99 -18.90
N THR A 150 -0.54 -2.29 -19.03
CA THR A 150 -1.58 -1.89 -18.07
C THR A 150 -1.74 -2.93 -16.96
N TYR A 151 -1.69 -2.46 -15.72
CA TYR A 151 -1.91 -3.20 -14.49
C TYR A 151 -3.03 -2.56 -13.67
N SER A 152 -3.50 -3.28 -12.64
CA SER A 152 -4.40 -2.72 -11.63
C SER A 152 -3.56 -2.17 -10.48
N LYS A 153 -3.57 -0.85 -10.31
CA LYS A 153 -3.07 -0.19 -9.10
C LYS A 153 -4.10 -0.32 -8.00
N LEU A 154 -3.64 -0.84 -6.87
CA LEU A 154 -4.37 -0.90 -5.62
C LEU A 154 -3.97 0.33 -4.80
N THR A 155 -4.97 1.09 -4.40
CA THR A 155 -4.83 2.17 -3.42
C THR A 155 -5.50 1.71 -2.15
N VAL A 156 -4.74 1.59 -1.07
CA VAL A 156 -5.27 1.32 0.26
C VAL A 156 -5.20 2.59 1.07
N VAL A 157 -6.35 3.23 1.27
CA VAL A 157 -6.51 4.34 2.20
C VAL A 157 -6.64 3.75 3.60
N PHE A 158 -5.90 4.29 4.56
CA PHE A 158 -5.91 3.82 5.94
C PHE A 158 -6.21 4.94 6.93
N ARG A 159 -6.75 4.55 8.09
CA ARG A 159 -6.94 5.41 9.26
C ARG A 159 -6.53 4.68 10.52
N ALA A 160 -5.86 5.37 11.43
CA ALA A 160 -5.42 4.80 12.70
C ALA A 160 -5.44 5.84 13.83
N PRO A 161 -5.89 5.50 15.05
CA PRO A 161 -5.94 6.45 16.15
C PRO A 161 -4.55 6.87 16.67
N ASN A 162 -3.54 6.03 16.47
CA ASN A 162 -2.16 6.26 16.89
C ASN A 162 -1.20 5.42 16.03
N ASP A 163 0.10 5.62 16.25
CA ASP A 163 1.16 4.93 15.51
C ASP A 163 1.18 3.42 15.76
N ASP A 164 0.84 2.94 16.96
CA ASP A 164 0.78 1.49 17.25
C ASP A 164 -0.26 0.77 16.39
N VAL A 165 -1.43 1.38 16.21
CA VAL A 165 -2.48 0.82 15.35
C VAL A 165 -2.10 0.94 13.87
N ALA A 166 -1.43 2.03 13.47
CA ALA A 166 -0.92 2.15 12.10
C ALA A 166 0.11 1.06 11.80
N ASP A 167 1.03 0.80 12.74
CA ASP A 167 2.03 -0.28 12.65
C ASP A 167 1.39 -1.66 12.62
N TRP A 168 0.43 -1.94 13.50
CA TRP A 168 -0.30 -3.21 13.48
C TRP A 168 -1.03 -3.43 12.14
N SER A 169 -1.79 -2.43 11.69
CA SER A 169 -2.64 -2.56 10.50
C SER A 169 -1.82 -2.68 9.21
N LEU A 170 -0.87 -1.76 8.97
CA LEU A 170 -0.01 -1.83 7.80
C LEU A 170 1.02 -2.96 7.89
N GLY A 171 1.44 -3.35 9.09
CA GLY A 171 2.29 -4.52 9.31
C GLY A 171 1.62 -5.83 8.88
N HIS A 172 0.34 -6.01 9.21
CA HIS A 172 -0.44 -7.16 8.70
C HIS A 172 -0.63 -7.11 7.20
N LEU A 173 -0.90 -5.93 6.62
CA LEU A 173 -1.01 -5.78 5.17
C LEU A 173 0.32 -6.11 4.47
N GLU A 174 1.43 -5.59 4.99
CA GLU A 174 2.78 -5.89 4.49
C GLU A 174 3.06 -7.39 4.54
N HIS A 175 2.84 -8.02 5.69
CA HIS A 175 3.07 -9.45 5.85
C HIS A 175 2.17 -10.28 4.92
N PHE A 176 0.91 -9.88 4.77
CA PHE A 176 0.00 -10.53 3.84
C PHE A 176 0.54 -10.48 2.41
N LEU A 177 0.92 -9.30 1.92
CA LEU A 177 1.41 -9.11 0.56
C LEU A 177 2.72 -9.88 0.30
N ASN A 178 3.65 -9.87 1.26
CA ASN A 178 5.00 -10.39 1.03
C ASN A 178 5.21 -11.85 1.47
N VAL A 179 4.34 -12.38 2.34
CA VAL A 179 4.54 -13.72 2.95
C VAL A 179 3.31 -14.60 2.78
N ALA A 180 2.15 -14.16 3.26
CA ALA A 180 0.96 -15.02 3.32
C ALA A 180 0.36 -15.28 1.93
N TYR A 181 0.12 -14.22 1.15
CA TYR A 181 -0.48 -14.31 -0.18
C TYR A 181 0.37 -15.14 -1.15
N PRO A 182 1.70 -14.94 -1.28
CA PRO A 182 2.54 -15.77 -2.15
C PRO A 182 2.59 -17.24 -1.74
N SER A 183 2.28 -17.53 -0.47
CA SER A 183 2.29 -18.88 0.08
C SER A 183 1.00 -19.66 -0.17
N LEU A 184 -0.07 -19.01 -0.66
CA LEU A 184 -1.36 -19.66 -0.84
C LEU A 184 -1.29 -20.81 -1.86
N PRO A 185 -2.02 -21.93 -1.65
CA PRO A 185 -1.91 -23.11 -2.51
C PRO A 185 -2.23 -22.86 -4.00
N HIS A 186 -3.16 -21.94 -4.30
CA HIS A 186 -3.53 -21.58 -5.68
C HIS A 186 -2.49 -20.68 -6.37
N VAL A 187 -1.57 -20.12 -5.59
CA VAL A 187 -0.50 -19.22 -6.05
C VAL A 187 0.80 -19.98 -6.34
N ARG A 188 1.06 -21.07 -5.61
CA ARG A 188 2.21 -21.96 -5.84
C ARG A 188 2.03 -22.73 -7.15
N ILE A 189 2.59 -22.21 -8.24
CA ILE A 189 2.75 -22.92 -9.52
C ILE A 189 4.23 -22.95 -9.90
#